data_AF-A0A2J7ZJI9-F1
#
_entry.id   AF-A0A2J7ZJI9-F1
#
_cell.length_a   1.000
_cell.length_b   1.000
_cell.length_c   1.000
_cell.angle_alpha   90.00
_cell.angle_beta   90.00
_cell.angle_gamma   90.00
#
_symmetry.space_group_name_H-M   'P 1'
#
loop_
_entity.id
_entity.type
_entity.pdbx_description
1 polymer ?
#
loop_
_entity_poly.entity_id
_entity_poly.type
_entity_poly.pdbx_seq_one_letter_code
_entity_poly.pdbx_strand_id
1 'polypeptide(L)'
;AYESTVAFSDSANWLIPGSVMLGRYPYVEPSRCLRREQGDKHLALILEAGVTTFVSLQAELPPQAQMTLAGKNGFLPYKSTADLIRASLNGPGASWIVA
;
A
#
# COMPACT_ATOMS: atom_id res chain seq x y z
N ALA A 1 25.01 10.61 10.20
CA ALA A 1 25.42 9.22 10.46
C ALA A 1 24.51 8.29 9.65
N TYR A 2 24.86 7.02 9.43
CA TYR A 2 23.97 6.09 8.69
C TYR A 2 22.54 6.07 9.26
N GLU A 3 22.40 6.08 10.59
CA GLU A 3 21.12 6.12 11.31
C GLU A 3 20.23 7.31 10.91
N SER A 4 20.81 8.49 10.70
CA SER A 4 20.05 9.68 10.29
C SER A 4 19.56 9.61 8.84
N THR A 5 20.11 8.71 8.03
CA THR A 5 19.68 8.51 6.64
C THR A 5 18.62 7.42 6.48
N VAL A 6 18.46 6.56 7.50
CA VAL A 6 17.47 5.47 7.49
C VAL A 6 16.25 5.75 8.35
N ALA A 7 16.38 6.61 9.37
CA ALA A 7 15.28 7.00 10.23
C ALA A 7 14.21 7.79 9.44
N PHE A 8 12.95 7.45 9.65
CA PHE A 8 11.81 8.18 9.08
C PHE A 8 10.73 8.47 10.12
N SER A 9 10.30 7.46 10.88
CA SER A 9 9.42 7.63 12.04
C SER A 9 9.60 6.47 13.03
N ASP A 10 8.95 6.54 14.20
CA ASP A 10 8.94 5.45 15.17
C ASP A 10 8.38 4.13 14.63
N SER A 11 7.67 4.17 13.50
CA SER A 11 6.93 3.02 12.95
C SER A 11 7.25 2.71 11.49
N ALA A 12 8.23 3.40 10.91
CA ALA A 12 8.67 3.18 9.54
C ALA A 12 10.11 3.66 9.37
N ASN A 13 10.91 2.89 8.64
CA ASN A 13 12.32 3.19 8.36
C ASN A 13 12.64 2.87 6.90
N TRP A 14 13.63 3.56 6.36
CA TRP A 14 14.21 3.20 5.08
C TRP A 14 15.11 1.98 5.25
N LEU A 15 14.76 0.90 4.57
CA LEU A 15 15.65 -0.25 4.40
C LEU A 15 16.74 0.08 3.37
N ILE A 16 16.33 0.77 2.30
CA ILE A 16 17.21 1.34 1.29
C ILE A 16 16.82 2.81 1.14
N PRO A 17 17.67 3.76 1.58
CA PRO A 17 17.36 5.20 1.52
C PRO A 17 16.88 5.64 0.14
N GLY A 18 15.70 6.26 0.09
CA GLY A 18 15.09 6.77 -1.15
C GLY A 18 14.55 5.71 -2.11
N SER A 19 14.59 4.42 -1.76
CA SER A 19 14.11 3.33 -2.63
C SER A 19 13.09 2.41 -1.96
N VAL A 20 13.42 1.91 -0.76
CA VAL A 20 12.57 0.94 -0.06
C VAL A 20 12.36 1.39 1.37
N MET A 21 11.12 1.73 1.69
CA MET A 21 10.66 2.00 3.04
C MET A 21 9.86 0.81 3.55
N LEU A 22 10.16 0.36 4.76
CA LEU A 22 9.37 -0.64 5.46
C LEU A 22 8.70 0.04 6.66
N GLY A 23 7.39 -0.16 6.78
CA GLY A 23 6.62 0.48 7.82
C GLY A 23 5.23 -0.12 7.95
N ARG A 24 4.45 0.47 8.85
CA ARG A 24 3.08 0.06 9.11
C ARG A 24 2.13 0.57 8.03
N TYR A 25 1.00 -0.10 7.88
CA TYR A 25 -0.05 0.35 6.98
C TYR A 25 -0.58 1.74 7.42
N PRO A 26 -0.62 2.77 6.55
CA PRO A 26 -0.87 4.16 6.96
C PRO A 26 -2.24 4.43 7.61
N TYR A 27 -3.25 3.61 7.33
CA TYR A 27 -4.64 3.83 7.76
C TYR A 27 -5.26 2.74 8.65
N VAL A 28 -4.55 1.65 8.93
CA VAL A 28 -5.16 0.43 9.46
C VAL A 28 -4.16 -0.30 10.34
N GLU A 29 -3.89 0.31 11.49
CA GLU A 29 -3.84 -0.49 12.70
C GLU A 29 -4.89 0.11 13.65
N PRO A 30 -6.08 -0.53 13.78
CA PRO A 30 -7.17 -0.02 14.62
C PRO A 30 -6.78 0.23 16.07
N SER A 31 -5.75 -0.45 16.58
CA SER A 31 -5.24 -0.26 17.94
C SER A 31 -4.41 1.03 18.11
N ARG A 32 -3.98 1.72 17.05
CA ARG A 32 -3.12 2.92 17.17
C ARG A 32 -3.46 4.10 16.26
N CYS A 33 -4.28 3.91 15.23
CA CYS A 33 -4.80 5.00 14.40
C CYS A 33 -6.31 5.13 14.63
N LEU A 34 -6.68 5.73 15.76
CA LEU A 34 -8.08 5.83 16.21
C LEU A 34 -8.91 6.87 15.44
N ARG A 35 -8.25 7.78 14.70
CA ARG A 35 -8.88 8.88 13.97
C ARG A 35 -8.35 8.98 12.55
N ARG A 36 -9.24 9.23 11.59
CA ARG A 36 -8.90 9.37 10.17
C ARG A 36 -7.85 10.45 9.90
N GLU A 37 -7.97 11.59 10.58
CA GLU A 37 -7.05 12.73 10.46
C GLU A 37 -5.59 12.36 10.78
N GLN A 38 -5.37 11.40 11.68
CA GLN A 38 -4.03 10.92 12.01
C GLN A 38 -3.44 10.09 10.87
N GLY A 39 -4.26 9.22 10.26
CA GLY A 39 -3.88 8.48 9.06
C GLY A 39 -3.58 9.40 7.88
N ASP A 40 -4.39 10.45 7.69
CA ASP A 40 -4.17 11.45 6.63
C ASP A 40 -2.82 12.18 6.80
N LYS A 41 -2.43 12.53 8.02
CA LYS A 41 -1.10 13.12 8.30
C LYS A 41 0.04 12.15 8.02
N HIS A 42 -0.09 10.87 8.39
CA HIS A 42 0.92 9.86 8.10
C HIS A 42 1.05 9.61 6.60
N LEU A 43 -0.06 9.55 5.88
CA LEU A 43 -0.05 9.42 4.42
C LEU A 43 0.67 10.61 3.78
N ALA A 44 0.36 11.84 4.22
CA ALA A 44 1.00 13.04 3.70
C ALA A 44 2.53 12.97 3.84
N LEU A 45 3.05 12.57 5.00
CA LEU A 45 4.49 12.40 5.23
C LEU A 45 5.13 11.36 4.29
N ILE A 46 4.45 10.24 4.05
CA ILE A 46 4.92 9.18 3.16
C ILE A 46 5.00 9.70 1.71
N LEU A 47 3.98 10.44 1.27
CA LEU A 47 3.93 11.03 -0.07
C LEU A 47 4.98 12.13 -0.25
N GLU A 48 5.15 13.02 0.73
CA GLU A 48 6.17 14.07 0.75
C GLU A 48 7.60 13.50 0.70
N ALA A 49 7.79 12.29 1.25
CA ALA A 49 9.05 11.55 1.16
C ALA A 49 9.32 10.95 -0.23
N GLY A 50 8.44 11.17 -1.21
CA GLY A 50 8.59 10.69 -2.59
C GLY A 50 8.19 9.24 -2.80
N VAL A 51 7.49 8.61 -1.84
CA VAL A 51 6.98 7.25 -2.02
C VAL A 51 5.80 7.28 -2.97
N THR A 52 5.94 6.61 -4.11
CA THR A 52 4.92 6.58 -5.18
C THR A 52 4.21 5.23 -5.28
N THR A 53 4.79 4.18 -4.70
CA THR A 53 4.27 2.81 -4.78
C THR A 53 4.12 2.26 -3.37
N PHE A 54 2.94 1.69 -3.10
CA PHE A 54 2.63 1.06 -1.82
C PHE A 54 2.30 -0.42 -2.04
N VAL A 55 2.95 -1.29 -1.26
CA VAL A 55 2.74 -2.75 -1.29
C VAL A 55 2.26 -3.20 0.08
N SER A 56 1.00 -3.63 0.17
CA SER A 56 0.46 -4.24 1.38
C SER A 56 0.72 -5.75 1.37
N LEU A 57 1.38 -6.26 2.41
CA LEU A 57 1.52 -7.70 2.67
C LEU A 57 0.52 -8.21 3.71
N GLN A 58 -0.32 -7.33 4.25
CA GLN A 58 -1.32 -7.70 5.23
C GLN A 58 -2.41 -8.53 4.56
N ALA A 59 -2.73 -9.68 5.16
CA ALA A 59 -3.88 -10.48 4.74
C ALA A 59 -5.18 -9.68 4.96
N GLU A 60 -6.04 -9.63 3.95
CA GLU A 60 -7.37 -9.04 4.07
C GLU A 60 -8.29 -9.99 4.86
N LEU A 61 -9.14 -9.41 5.71
CA LEU A 61 -10.15 -10.13 6.48
C LEU A 61 -11.53 -9.52 6.19
N PRO A 62 -12.43 -10.24 5.48
CA PRO A 62 -12.25 -11.58 4.90
C PRO A 62 -11.27 -11.57 3.70
N PRO A 63 -10.77 -12.74 3.25
CA PRO A 63 -9.91 -12.82 2.07
C PRO A 63 -10.52 -12.07 0.89
N GLN A 64 -9.70 -11.30 0.16
CA GLN A 64 -10.13 -10.43 -0.94
C GLN A 64 -11.01 -11.15 -1.98
N ALA A 65 -10.69 -12.41 -2.31
CA ALA A 65 -11.45 -13.24 -3.25
C ALA A 65 -12.90 -13.51 -2.81
N GLN A 66 -13.21 -13.31 -1.53
CA GLN A 66 -14.53 -13.47 -0.93
C GLN A 66 -15.24 -12.12 -0.71
N MET A 67 -14.58 -10.99 -0.99
CA MET A 67 -15.16 -9.66 -0.83
C MET A 67 -16.04 -9.30 -2.03
N THR A 68 -17.21 -8.73 -1.78
CA THR A 68 -18.08 -8.20 -2.83
C THR A 68 -17.46 -6.94 -3.46
N LEU A 69 -17.58 -6.79 -4.77
CA LEU A 69 -17.17 -5.58 -5.50
C LEU A 69 -18.22 -4.47 -5.29
N ALA A 70 -18.11 -3.65 -4.24
CA ALA A 70 -18.84 -2.38 -4.07
C ALA A 70 -18.46 -1.64 -2.76
N GLY A 71 -18.49 -0.31 -2.80
CA GLY A 71 -17.88 0.64 -1.84
C GLY A 71 -18.46 0.77 -0.42
N LYS A 72 -18.96 -0.32 0.20
CA LYS A 72 -19.15 -0.38 1.66
C LYS A 72 -18.94 -1.83 2.13
N ASN A 73 -17.85 -2.07 2.85
CA ASN A 73 -17.37 -3.40 3.27
C ASN A 73 -16.95 -4.34 2.12
N GLY A 74 -16.86 -3.84 0.89
CA GLY A 74 -16.40 -4.57 -0.27
C GLY A 74 -15.00 -4.16 -0.71
N PHE A 75 -14.41 -4.93 -1.62
CA PHE A 75 -13.14 -4.59 -2.25
C PHE A 75 -13.36 -3.45 -3.25
N LEU A 76 -12.59 -2.36 -3.12
CA LEU A 76 -12.51 -1.32 -4.13
C LEU A 76 -11.31 -1.62 -5.04
N PRO A 77 -11.54 -1.97 -6.32
CA PRO A 77 -10.45 -2.26 -7.21
C PRO A 77 -9.55 -1.04 -7.44
N TYR A 78 -8.24 -1.25 -7.37
CA TYR A 78 -7.21 -0.23 -7.61
C TYR A 78 -7.20 0.33 -9.05
N LYS A 79 -7.91 -0.33 -9.97
CA LYS A 79 -8.09 0.07 -11.37
C LYS A 79 -9.58 0.06 -11.70
N SER A 80 -9.96 0.79 -12.76
CA SER A 80 -11.34 0.75 -13.22
C SER A 80 -11.76 -0.70 -13.54
N THR A 81 -13.05 -1.03 -13.37
CA THR A 81 -13.55 -2.36 -13.74
C THR A 81 -13.21 -2.71 -15.19
N ALA A 82 -13.21 -1.72 -16.08
CA ALA A 82 -12.80 -1.87 -17.47
C ALA A 82 -11.33 -2.29 -17.61
N ASP A 83 -10.42 -1.69 -16.86
CA ASP A 83 -9.00 -2.04 -16.87
C ASP A 83 -8.73 -3.43 -16.27
N LEU A 84 -9.51 -3.83 -15.27
CA LEU A 84 -9.41 -5.18 -14.69
C LEU A 84 -9.92 -6.26 -15.65
N ILE A 85 -11.05 -6.01 -16.32
CA ILE A 85 -11.57 -6.90 -17.37
C ILE A 85 -10.56 -6.98 -18.52
N ARG A 86 -9.98 -5.85 -18.93
CA ARG A 86 -8.94 -5.83 -19.95
C ARG A 86 -7.70 -6.62 -19.53
N ALA A 87 -7.26 -6.51 -18.28
CA ALA A 87 -6.11 -7.27 -17.77
C ALA A 87 -6.40 -8.78 -17.66
N SER A 88 -7.61 -9.18 -17.25
CA SER A 88 -7.98 -10.59 -17.16
C SER A 88 -8.11 -11.26 -18.52
N LEU A 89 -8.58 -10.54 -19.53
CA LEU A 89 -8.70 -11.03 -20.91
C LEU A 89 -7.34 -11.15 -21.63
N ASN A 90 -6.37 -10.31 -21.27
CA ASN A 90 -5.07 -10.27 -21.96
C ASN A 90 -3.97 -11.08 -21.25
N GLY A 91 -4.28 -11.70 -20.09
CA GLY A 91 -3.30 -12.40 -19.26
C GLY A 91 -2.21 -11.48 -18.69
N PRO A 92 -1.28 -12.00 -17.88
CA PRO A 92 -0.08 -11.26 -17.52
C PRO A 92 0.69 -10.91 -18.80
N GLY A 93 0.94 -9.62 -19.02
CA GLY A 93 1.81 -9.18 -20.12
C GLY A 93 3.16 -9.88 -20.03
N ALA A 94 3.73 -10.24 -21.18
CA ALA A 94 4.93 -11.06 -21.33
C ALA A 94 6.23 -10.42 -20.79
N SER A 95 6.18 -9.52 -19.81
CA SER A 95 7.30 -8.65 -19.42
C SER A 95 7.87 -8.91 -18.02
N TRP A 96 7.59 -10.05 -17.36
CA TRP A 96 8.16 -10.33 -16.04
C TRP A 96 8.81 -11.71 -15.86
N ILE A 97 9.12 -12.42 -16.94
CA ILE A 97 10.18 -13.44 -16.88
C ILE A 97 11.46 -12.78 -17.39
N VAL A 98 12.16 -12.11 -16.48
CA VAL A 98 13.60 -11.87 -16.61
C VAL A 98 14.25 -12.56 -15.41
N ALA A 99 14.93 -13.67 -15.74
CA ALA A 99 15.73 -14.57 -14.90
C ALA A 99 14.99 -15.37 -13.82
#